data_AF-A0A2V7CM42-F1
#
_entry.id   AF-A0A2V7CM42-F1
#
_cell.length_a   1.000
_cell.length_b   1.000
_cell.length_c   1.000
_cell.angle_alpha   90.00
_cell.angle_beta   90.00
_cell.angle_gamma   90.00
#
_symmetry.space_group_name_H-M   'P 1'
#
loop_
_entity.id
_entity.type
_entity.pdbx_description
1 polymer ?
#
loop_
_entity_poly.entity_id
_entity_poly.type
_entity_poly.pdbx_seq_one_letter_code
_entity_poly.pdbx_strand_id
1 'polypeptide(L)'
;MPDDIRYFPSNGQYWSVPGTIYAQYVGECPNPCRKYHISSALSGAETVASIVLPFLASREIFHKVVQSKSFLAKQTDGNQVGKFITIYMNANVSHRNAVIEEVASRLSAARLNGNIQPCPRVPRSRAYSHVFIEQPLDEGMFIYGGFICDPSE
;
A
#
# COMPACT_ATOMS: atom_id res chain seq x y z
N MET A 1 12.18 -4.01 -23.80
CA MET A 1 12.18 -4.74 -22.52
C MET A 1 10.96 -5.64 -22.57
N PRO A 2 11.07 -6.94 -22.28
CA PRO A 2 9.87 -7.78 -22.15
C PRO A 2 8.90 -7.14 -21.13
N ASP A 3 7.60 -7.32 -21.34
CA ASP A 3 6.52 -6.60 -20.68
C ASP A 3 6.70 -6.52 -19.16
N ASP A 4 7.06 -5.33 -18.66
CA ASP A 4 7.16 -5.07 -17.23
C ASP A 4 5.76 -5.16 -16.62
N ILE A 5 5.60 -6.05 -15.63
CA ILE A 5 4.30 -6.31 -15.00
C ILE A 5 3.81 -5.02 -14.36
N ARG A 6 2.69 -4.49 -14.88
CA ARG A 6 1.97 -3.36 -14.29
C ARG A 6 0.99 -3.88 -13.25
N TYR A 7 0.92 -3.19 -12.12
CA TYR A 7 0.10 -3.65 -11.00
C TYR A 7 -1.35 -3.17 -11.04
N PHE A 8 -1.68 -2.19 -11.87
CA PHE A 8 -3.00 -1.59 -11.96
C PHE A 8 -3.60 -1.79 -13.37
N PRO A 9 -4.93 -1.87 -13.49
CA PRO A 9 -5.59 -2.06 -14.78
C PRO A 9 -5.51 -0.81 -15.66
N SER A 10 -5.39 -1.01 -16.97
CA SER A 10 -5.44 0.05 -17.99
C SER A 10 -6.89 0.46 -18.36
N ASN A 11 -7.79 0.52 -17.38
CA ASN A 11 -9.23 0.73 -17.57
C ASN A 11 -9.70 2.17 -17.29
N GLY A 12 -8.77 3.11 -17.07
CA GLY A 12 -9.08 4.50 -16.74
C GLY A 12 -9.32 4.78 -15.25
N GLN A 13 -9.37 3.75 -14.39
CA GLN A 13 -9.50 3.97 -12.92
C GLN A 13 -8.20 4.45 -12.27
N TYR A 14 -7.09 4.34 -12.98
CA TYR A 14 -5.78 4.75 -12.49
C TYR A 14 -5.07 5.63 -13.52
N TRP A 15 -4.31 6.61 -13.03
CA TRP A 15 -3.39 7.37 -13.86
C TRP A 15 -1.96 7.27 -13.33
N SER A 16 -1.03 6.98 -14.24
CA SER A 16 0.40 7.06 -13.96
C SER A 16 0.78 8.51 -13.71
N VAL A 17 1.33 8.79 -12.52
CA VAL A 17 1.74 10.14 -12.15
C VAL A 17 3.11 10.43 -12.77
N PRO A 18 3.23 11.40 -13.71
CA PRO A 18 4.49 11.69 -14.39
C PRO A 18 5.62 12.04 -13.42
N GLY A 19 6.83 11.58 -13.72
CA GLY A 19 8.01 11.84 -12.88
C GLY A 19 8.04 11.08 -11.55
N THR A 20 7.09 10.18 -11.30
CA THR A 20 7.06 9.34 -10.10
C THR A 20 6.97 7.86 -10.44
N ILE A 21 7.23 7.00 -9.44
CA ILE A 21 7.05 5.56 -9.54
C ILE A 21 5.61 5.09 -9.31
N TYR A 22 4.67 6.01 -9.09
CA TYR A 22 3.32 5.69 -8.62
C TYR A 22 2.26 5.91 -9.71
N ALA A 23 1.25 5.06 -9.70
CA ALA A 23 -0.05 5.33 -10.30
C ALA A 23 -1.02 5.62 -9.16
N GLN A 24 -1.98 6.52 -9.37
CA GLN A 24 -3.02 6.78 -8.38
C GLN A 24 -4.39 6.45 -8.93
N TYR A 25 -5.28 6.05 -8.03
CA TYR A 25 -6.70 5.92 -8.31
C TYR A 25 -7.30 7.30 -8.65
N VAL A 26 -8.22 7.33 -9.61
CA VAL A 26 -8.96 8.54 -9.99
C VAL A 26 -9.98 8.83 -8.90
N GLY A 27 -9.84 9.97 -8.23
CA GLY A 27 -10.69 10.38 -7.12
C GLY A 27 -10.03 11.49 -6.30
N GLU A 28 -10.72 11.94 -5.26
CA GLU A 28 -10.21 12.99 -4.38
C GLU A 28 -9.48 12.39 -3.17
N CYS A 29 -8.28 12.90 -2.90
CA CYS A 29 -7.59 12.56 -1.67
C CYS A 29 -8.28 13.26 -0.49
N PRO A 30 -8.68 12.53 0.56
CA PRO A 30 -9.27 13.16 1.74
C PRO A 30 -8.34 14.19 2.38
N ASN A 31 -8.93 15.24 2.98
CA ASN A 31 -8.22 16.25 3.77
C ASN A 31 -9.10 16.73 4.95
N PRO A 32 -8.70 16.47 6.21
CA PRO A 32 -7.48 15.79 6.63
C PRO A 32 -7.51 14.29 6.34
N CYS A 33 -6.35 13.70 6.05
CA CYS A 33 -6.22 12.25 5.87
C CYS A 33 -5.11 11.63 6.72
N ARG A 34 -5.27 10.33 6.98
CA ARG A 34 -4.22 9.45 7.50
C ARG A 34 -3.76 8.50 6.40
N LYS A 35 -2.48 8.11 6.48
CA LYS A 35 -1.82 7.26 5.49
C LYS A 35 -1.53 5.87 6.06
N TYR A 36 -1.77 4.88 5.21
CA TYR A 36 -1.51 3.47 5.49
C TYR A 36 -0.75 2.88 4.31
N HIS A 37 0.26 2.07 4.60
CA HIS A 37 1.08 1.40 3.60
C HIS A 37 0.81 -0.09 3.63
N ILE A 38 0.52 -0.66 2.48
CA ILE A 38 0.59 -2.11 2.27
C ILE A 38 1.97 -2.42 1.71
N SER A 39 2.65 -3.34 2.38
CA SER A 39 3.96 -3.86 2.04
C SER A 39 3.84 -5.26 1.47
N SER A 40 4.68 -5.60 0.48
CA SER A 40 4.73 -6.94 -0.09
C SER A 40 6.15 -7.34 -0.44
N ALA A 41 6.46 -8.64 -0.39
CA ALA A 41 7.58 -9.19 -1.14
C ALA A 41 7.35 -9.01 -2.65
N LEU A 42 8.44 -8.87 -3.41
CA LEU A 42 8.38 -8.67 -4.87
C LEU A 42 7.70 -9.83 -5.61
N SER A 43 7.84 -11.06 -5.10
CA SER A 43 7.23 -12.27 -5.67
C SER A 43 5.71 -12.32 -5.51
N GLY A 44 5.17 -11.75 -4.44
CA GLY A 44 3.73 -11.74 -4.14
C GLY A 44 2.99 -10.46 -4.53
N ALA A 45 3.70 -9.44 -5.00
CA ALA A 45 3.14 -8.10 -5.20
C ALA A 45 1.98 -8.06 -6.21
N GLU A 46 2.03 -8.86 -7.27
CA GLU A 46 0.93 -8.94 -8.26
C GLU A 46 -0.35 -9.51 -7.62
N THR A 47 -0.22 -10.58 -6.85
CA THR A 47 -1.33 -11.16 -6.07
C THR A 47 -1.86 -10.19 -5.02
N VAL A 48 -0.98 -9.45 -4.33
CA VAL A 48 -1.40 -8.41 -3.37
C VAL A 48 -2.21 -7.32 -4.10
N ALA A 49 -1.76 -6.85 -5.27
CA ALA A 49 -2.51 -5.86 -6.05
C ALA A 49 -3.86 -6.38 -6.52
N SER A 50 -3.93 -7.62 -7.03
CA SER A 50 -5.19 -8.21 -7.51
C SER A 50 -6.23 -8.41 -6.40
N ILE A 51 -5.78 -8.57 -5.15
CA ILE A 51 -6.65 -8.65 -3.96
C ILE A 51 -7.09 -7.25 -3.51
N VAL A 52 -6.15 -6.32 -3.39
CA VAL A 52 -6.36 -5.04 -2.69
C VAL A 52 -7.00 -3.99 -3.59
N LEU A 53 -6.50 -3.83 -4.83
CA LEU A 53 -6.92 -2.72 -5.69
C LEU A 53 -8.42 -2.76 -6.02
N PRO A 54 -9.03 -3.91 -6.40
CA PRO A 54 -10.48 -3.96 -6.63
C PRO A 54 -11.29 -3.66 -5.37
N PHE A 55 -10.82 -4.12 -4.21
CA PHE A 55 -11.47 -3.85 -2.94
C PHE A 55 -11.53 -2.35 -2.63
N LEU A 56 -10.40 -1.64 -2.77
CA LEU A 56 -10.31 -0.20 -2.55
C LEU A 56 -11.13 0.58 -3.60
N ALA A 57 -11.01 0.21 -4.88
CA ALA A 57 -11.73 0.86 -5.97
C ALA A 57 -13.26 0.71 -5.84
N SER A 58 -13.76 -0.46 -5.41
CA SER A 58 -15.20 -0.68 -5.19
C SER A 58 -15.81 0.16 -4.06
N ARG A 59 -14.97 0.77 -3.22
CA ARG A 59 -15.35 1.62 -2.08
C ARG A 59 -14.94 3.07 -2.28
N GLU A 60 -14.45 3.42 -3.47
CA GLU A 60 -13.98 4.77 -3.81
C GLU A 60 -12.90 5.29 -2.84
N ILE A 61 -12.12 4.39 -2.24
CA ILE A 61 -11.07 4.76 -1.29
C ILE A 61 -9.87 5.27 -2.08
N PHE A 62 -9.46 6.52 -1.86
CA PHE A 62 -8.31 7.09 -2.53
C PHE A 62 -7.01 6.37 -2.16
N HIS A 63 -6.25 5.96 -3.17
CA HIS A 63 -4.99 5.24 -2.99
C HIS A 63 -4.04 5.44 -4.18
N LYS A 64 -2.77 5.14 -3.94
CA LYS A 64 -1.76 5.00 -4.99
C LYS A 64 -1.04 3.66 -4.87
N VAL A 65 -0.51 3.19 -5.99
CA VAL A 65 0.23 1.94 -6.10
C VAL A 65 1.51 2.18 -6.90
N VAL A 66 2.58 1.46 -6.58
CA VAL A 66 3.78 1.46 -7.43
C VAL A 66 3.39 0.98 -8.83
N GLN A 67 3.90 1.61 -9.89
CA GLN A 67 3.40 1.37 -11.25
C GLN A 67 3.68 -0.05 -11.74
N SER A 68 4.88 -0.57 -11.45
CA SER A 68 5.33 -1.84 -12.01
C SER A 68 6.32 -2.57 -11.13
N LYS A 69 6.55 -3.84 -11.47
CA LYS A 69 7.48 -4.71 -10.76
C LYS A 69 8.90 -4.17 -10.76
N SER A 70 9.36 -3.61 -11.88
CA SER A 70 10.69 -2.99 -11.93
C SER A 70 10.84 -1.79 -10.99
N PHE A 71 9.78 -0.99 -10.82
CA PHE A 71 9.80 0.12 -9.86
C PHE A 71 9.78 -0.35 -8.41
N LEU A 72 8.99 -1.37 -8.10
CA LEU A 72 8.98 -1.95 -6.75
C LEU A 72 10.33 -2.59 -6.40
N ALA A 73 10.98 -3.25 -7.38
CA ALA A 73 12.32 -3.80 -7.21
C ALA A 73 13.36 -2.71 -6.92
N LYS A 74 13.21 -1.49 -7.43
CA LYS A 74 14.10 -0.36 -7.12
C LYS A 74 13.92 0.17 -5.70
N GLN A 75 12.86 -0.23 -4.99
CA GLN A 75 12.62 0.15 -3.59
C GLN A 75 13.25 -0.83 -2.59
N THR A 76 13.93 -1.89 -3.03
CA THR A 76 14.46 -2.95 -2.15
C THR A 76 15.47 -2.47 -1.13
N ASP A 77 16.17 -1.37 -1.43
CA ASP A 77 17.17 -0.75 -0.57
C ASP A 77 16.82 0.69 -0.24
N GLY A 78 16.20 0.88 0.93
CA GLY A 78 15.92 2.21 1.46
C GLY A 78 14.76 2.24 2.46
N ASN A 79 14.31 3.44 2.79
CA ASN A 79 13.19 3.63 3.72
C ASN A 79 11.84 3.18 3.13
N GLN A 80 11.73 3.09 1.80
CA GLN A 80 10.50 2.71 1.10
C GLN A 80 10.40 1.20 0.82
N VAL A 81 11.24 0.39 1.47
CA VAL A 81 11.29 -1.06 1.24
C VAL A 81 9.93 -1.71 1.44
N GLY A 82 9.52 -2.49 0.43
CA GLY A 82 8.24 -3.20 0.42
C GLY A 82 7.00 -2.33 0.23
N LYS A 83 7.06 -1.01 0.50
CA LYS A 83 5.91 -0.10 0.37
C LYS A 83 5.39 -0.09 -1.04
N PHE A 84 4.21 -0.68 -1.20
CA PHE A 84 3.67 -1.02 -2.49
C PHE A 84 2.39 -0.25 -2.79
N ILE A 85 1.42 -0.29 -1.88
CA ILE A 85 0.16 0.48 -2.00
C ILE A 85 0.10 1.46 -0.83
N THR A 86 -0.29 2.71 -1.08
CA THR A 86 -0.58 3.71 -0.04
C THR A 86 -2.05 4.06 -0.08
N ILE A 87 -2.75 3.86 1.03
CA ILE A 87 -4.17 4.15 1.23
C ILE A 87 -4.30 5.47 2.02
N TYR A 88 -5.20 6.34 1.57
CA TYR A 88 -5.52 7.61 2.23
C TYR A 88 -6.97 7.57 2.70
N MET A 89 -7.19 7.75 3.99
CA MET A 89 -8.53 7.73 4.59
C MET A 89 -8.73 8.91 5.54
N ASN A 90 -9.98 9.38 5.64
CA ASN A 90 -10.38 10.34 6.66
C ASN A 90 -10.12 9.81 8.08
N ALA A 91 -10.05 10.72 9.06
CA ALA A 91 -9.78 10.38 10.45
C ALA A 91 -10.92 9.61 11.17
N ASN A 92 -11.98 9.20 10.46
CA ASN A 92 -13.04 8.36 11.04
C ASN A 92 -12.46 6.98 11.42
N VAL A 93 -12.31 6.76 12.72
CA VAL A 93 -11.66 5.57 13.29
C VAL A 93 -12.40 4.29 12.91
N SER A 94 -13.73 4.28 12.98
CA SER A 94 -14.53 3.08 12.73
C SER A 94 -14.46 2.65 11.26
N HIS A 95 -14.58 3.60 10.33
CA HIS A 95 -14.42 3.32 8.90
C HIS A 95 -13.00 2.82 8.58
N ARG A 96 -11.98 3.49 9.12
CA ARG A 96 -10.58 3.08 8.95
C ARG A 96 -10.37 1.65 9.43
N ASN A 97 -10.75 1.34 10.67
CA ASN A 97 -10.49 0.03 11.26
C ASN A 97 -11.19 -1.06 10.45
N ALA A 98 -12.44 -0.83 10.02
CA ALA A 98 -13.16 -1.76 9.16
C ALA A 98 -12.45 -2.00 7.82
N VAL A 99 -11.88 -0.97 7.20
CA VAL A 99 -11.09 -1.11 5.96
C VAL A 99 -9.80 -1.90 6.20
N ILE A 100 -9.05 -1.57 7.26
CA ILE A 100 -7.79 -2.24 7.59
C ILE A 100 -8.01 -3.70 7.95
N GLU A 101 -9.01 -4.01 8.78
CA GLU A 101 -9.36 -5.38 9.19
C GLU A 101 -9.76 -6.24 7.98
N GLU A 102 -10.57 -5.69 7.08
CA GLU A 102 -11.02 -6.41 5.89
C GLU A 102 -9.87 -6.67 4.90
N VAL A 103 -8.97 -5.69 4.71
CA VAL A 103 -7.74 -5.90 3.91
C VAL A 103 -6.84 -6.94 4.58
N ALA A 104 -6.64 -6.85 5.89
CA ALA A 104 -5.81 -7.79 6.65
C ALA A 104 -6.35 -9.22 6.54
N SER A 105 -7.67 -9.40 6.66
CA SER A 105 -8.33 -10.70 6.50
C SER A 105 -8.07 -11.31 5.12
N ARG A 106 -8.23 -10.52 4.05
CA ARG A 106 -7.97 -10.97 2.67
C ARG A 106 -6.51 -11.35 2.43
N LEU A 107 -5.57 -10.55 2.95
CA LEU A 107 -4.13 -10.83 2.82
C LEU A 107 -3.72 -12.03 3.68
N SER A 108 -4.29 -12.20 4.87
CA SER A 108 -4.07 -13.36 5.73
C SER A 108 -4.52 -14.65 5.03
N ALA A 109 -5.72 -14.66 4.44
CA ALA A 109 -6.22 -15.80 3.68
C ALA A 109 -5.30 -16.15 2.49
N ALA A 110 -4.81 -15.16 1.75
CA ALA A 110 -3.87 -15.37 0.65
C ALA A 110 -2.50 -15.89 1.12
N ARG A 111 -2.03 -15.41 2.28
CA ARG A 111 -0.79 -15.88 2.91
C ARG A 111 -0.90 -17.34 3.36
N LEU A 112 -2.01 -17.72 3.99
CA LEU A 112 -2.25 -19.10 4.44
C LEU A 112 -2.27 -20.10 3.27
N ASN A 113 -2.68 -19.66 2.08
CA ASN A 113 -2.63 -20.45 0.85
C ASN A 113 -1.23 -20.48 0.20
N GLY A 114 -0.22 -19.84 0.80
CA GLY A 114 1.15 -19.80 0.28
C GLY A 114 1.37 -18.86 -0.91
N ASN A 115 0.37 -18.04 -1.27
CA ASN A 115 0.39 -17.23 -2.49
C ASN A 115 1.16 -15.90 -2.34
N ILE A 116 1.31 -15.42 -1.11
CA ILE A 116 1.99 -14.16 -0.80
C ILE A 116 2.81 -14.26 0.48
N GLN A 117 3.84 -13.42 0.57
CA GLN A 117 4.66 -13.24 1.77
C GLN A 117 4.85 -11.75 2.03
N PRO A 118 4.93 -11.34 3.32
CA PRO A 118 5.25 -9.97 3.67
C PRO A 118 6.67 -9.64 3.19
N CYS A 119 6.97 -8.35 3.06
CA CYS A 119 8.33 -7.93 2.81
C CYS A 119 9.22 -8.37 4.01
N PRO A 120 10.41 -8.96 3.79
CA PRO A 120 11.29 -9.38 4.88
C PRO A 120 11.83 -8.22 5.73
N ARG A 121 11.64 -6.98 5.27
CA ARG A 121 12.08 -5.76 5.96
C ARG A 121 10.87 -4.90 6.26
N VAL A 122 10.81 -4.40 7.49
CA VAL A 122 9.79 -3.46 7.93
C VAL A 122 10.04 -2.09 7.28
N PRO A 123 9.03 -1.48 6.65
CA PRO A 123 9.16 -0.15 6.05
C PRO A 123 9.49 0.92 7.09
N ARG A 124 10.15 1.99 6.64
CA ARG A 124 10.44 3.17 7.47
C ARG A 124 9.73 4.41 6.93
N SER A 125 9.23 5.23 7.82
CA SER A 125 8.66 6.54 7.49
C SER A 125 9.58 7.67 7.93
N ARG A 126 9.41 8.84 7.31
CA ARG A 126 10.15 10.05 7.66
C ARG A 126 9.18 11.19 7.99
N ALA A 127 9.35 11.82 9.14
CA ALA A 127 8.66 13.06 9.53
C ALA A 127 9.70 14.04 10.09
N TYR A 128 9.72 15.28 9.59
CA TYR A 128 10.60 16.37 10.06
C TYR A 128 12.05 15.93 10.35
N SER A 129 12.67 15.26 9.37
CA SER A 129 14.05 14.69 9.44
C SER A 129 14.24 13.44 10.32
N HIS A 130 13.26 13.03 11.11
CA HIS A 130 13.29 11.77 11.87
C HIS A 130 12.84 10.60 11.00
N VAL A 131 13.61 9.50 11.03
CA VAL A 131 13.23 8.23 10.41
C VAL A 131 12.81 7.26 11.50
N PHE A 132 11.61 6.71 11.39
CA PHE A 132 11.09 5.73 12.35
C PHE A 132 10.62 4.46 11.63
N ILE A 133 10.65 3.35 12.35
CA ILE A 133 10.13 2.06 11.90
C ILE A 133 8.61 2.12 11.98
N GLU A 134 7.92 1.75 10.91
CA GLU A 134 6.47 1.72 10.96
C GLU A 134 5.97 0.54 11.79
N GLN A 135 4.91 0.77 12.55
CA GLN A 135 4.26 -0.27 13.33
C GLN A 135 3.32 -1.08 12.43
N PRO A 136 3.37 -2.42 12.48
CA PRO A 136 2.40 -3.25 11.78
C PRO A 136 1.01 -3.05 12.40
N LEU A 137 -0.01 -3.03 11.55
CA LEU A 137 -1.43 -2.95 11.92
C LEU A 137 -2.15 -4.30 11.72
N ASP A 138 -1.45 -5.31 11.23
CA ASP A 138 -1.93 -6.67 11.06
C ASP A 138 -0.88 -7.69 11.54
N GLU A 139 -1.33 -8.86 11.99
CA GLU A 139 -0.45 -9.98 12.33
C GLU A 139 0.31 -10.53 11.10
N GLY A 140 -0.25 -10.29 9.92
CA GLY A 140 0.31 -10.66 8.63
C GLY A 140 1.59 -9.91 8.27
N MET A 141 1.86 -8.77 8.92
CA MET A 141 2.94 -7.82 8.61
C MET A 141 2.86 -7.27 7.18
N PHE A 142 1.65 -7.15 6.64
CA PHE A 142 1.41 -6.52 5.34
C PHE A 142 1.01 -5.06 5.45
N ILE A 143 0.40 -4.63 6.55
CA ILE A 143 -0.18 -3.30 6.69
C ILE A 143 0.56 -2.53 7.78
N TYR A 144 0.93 -1.29 7.45
CA TYR A 144 1.66 -0.39 8.33
C TYR A 144 1.01 0.99 8.27
N GLY A 145 1.07 1.78 9.35
CA GLY A 145 0.62 3.18 9.29
C GLY A 145 -0.19 3.65 10.49
N GLY A 146 -1.06 4.64 10.25
CA GLY A 146 -1.85 5.31 11.29
C GLY A 146 -1.59 6.80 11.44
N PHE A 147 -0.59 7.31 10.73
CA PHE A 147 -0.11 8.68 10.90
C PHE A 147 -0.99 9.68 10.15
N ILE A 148 -1.40 10.77 10.83
CA ILE A 148 -1.70 12.04 10.15
C ILE A 148 -0.40 12.49 9.45
N CYS A 149 0.65 12.53 10.28
CA CYS A 149 2.09 12.29 10.06
C CYS A 149 2.84 12.50 11.42
N ASP A 150 2.34 12.00 12.58
CA ASP A 150 2.99 12.14 13.91
C ASP A 150 2.94 10.82 14.74
N PRO A 151 4.06 10.39 15.37
CA PRO A 151 4.19 9.23 16.27
C PRO A 151 3.61 9.39 17.70
N SER A 152 2.90 10.46 18.02
CA SER A 152 2.43 10.77 19.38
C SER A 152 0.93 11.04 19.54
N GLU A 153 0.10 10.55 18.62
CA GLU A 153 -1.37 10.48 18.80
C GLU A 153 -1.85 9.13 19.36
#